data_AF-A0A8S3GYC9-F1
#
_entry.id   AF-A0A8S3GYC9-F1
#
_cell.length_a   1.000
_cell.length_b   1.000
_cell.length_c   1.000
_cell.angle_alpha   90.00
_cell.angle_beta   90.00
_cell.angle_gamma   90.00
#
_symmetry.space_group_name_H-M   'P 1'
#
loop_
_entity.id
_entity.type
_entity.pdbx_description
1 polymer ?
#
loop_
_entity_poly.entity_id
_entity_poly.type
_entity_poly.pdbx_seq_one_letter_code
_entity_poly.pdbx_strand_id
1 'polypeptide(L)'
;PTLTVEKVKIDYSLLSTESSDKDEDGIYLGDSNATMNKPVKNGEITSGTSTRGGKKIYMNDFGYLFLNEIKNAVGWRCARRDLNCKAVIYTLKNTQQFSHWNGQVHSHLRDAGYTRKNEILSKIKSRVV
;
A
#
# COMPACT_ATOMS: atom_id res chain seq x y z
N PRO A 1 -16.08 -15.73 -40.11
CA PRO A 1 -15.99 -14.42 -39.43
C PRO A 1 -14.92 -14.45 -38.33
N THR A 2 -13.69 -14.12 -38.69
CA THR A 2 -12.49 -14.11 -37.85
C THR A 2 -12.23 -12.68 -37.40
N LEU A 3 -12.37 -12.39 -36.10
CA LEU A 3 -12.07 -11.08 -35.53
C LEU A 3 -10.63 -11.05 -35.02
N THR A 4 -9.78 -10.29 -35.71
CA THR A 4 -8.41 -9.95 -35.31
C THR A 4 -8.45 -8.74 -34.38
N VAL A 5 -7.88 -8.86 -33.18
CA VAL A 5 -7.72 -7.76 -32.23
C VAL A 5 -6.34 -7.12 -32.47
N GLU A 6 -6.33 -5.90 -33.00
CA GLU A 6 -5.12 -5.09 -33.19
C GLU A 6 -4.58 -4.58 -31.85
N LYS A 7 -3.26 -4.66 -31.66
CA LYS A 7 -2.53 -4.14 -30.50
C LYS A 7 -2.33 -2.64 -30.64
N VAL A 8 -2.90 -1.86 -29.74
CA VAL A 8 -2.62 -0.42 -29.62
C VAL A 8 -1.26 -0.22 -28.94
N LYS A 9 -0.29 0.35 -29.67
CA LYS A 9 0.96 0.89 -29.12
C LYS A 9 0.66 2.26 -28.51
N ILE A 10 0.99 2.46 -27.23
CA ILE A 10 0.92 3.77 -26.57
C ILE A 10 2.33 4.35 -26.54
N ASP A 11 2.49 5.52 -27.18
CA ASP A 11 3.75 6.26 -27.31
C ASP A 11 3.92 7.20 -26.11
N TYR A 12 5.08 7.16 -25.45
CA TYR A 12 5.37 7.84 -24.17
C TYR A 12 6.13 9.18 -24.36
N SER A 13 5.96 9.83 -25.50
CA SER A 13 6.79 10.96 -25.93
C SER A 13 6.31 12.36 -25.50
N LEU A 14 5.43 12.48 -24.50
CA LEU A 14 4.90 13.76 -24.04
C LEU A 14 5.17 14.07 -22.55
N LEU A 15 6.34 13.67 -22.04
CA LEU A 15 6.92 14.37 -20.89
C LEU A 15 7.53 15.69 -21.40
N SER A 16 6.79 16.77 -21.24
CA SER A 16 7.36 18.11 -21.16
C SER A 16 6.87 18.74 -19.87
N THR A 17 7.85 19.02 -19.02
CA THR A 17 7.76 19.79 -17.78
C THR A 17 7.36 21.23 -18.08
N GLU A 18 6.35 21.75 -17.40
CA GLU A 18 6.18 23.19 -17.22
C GLU A 18 5.85 23.47 -15.74
N SER A 19 6.67 24.35 -15.17
CA SER A 19 6.64 24.84 -13.79
C SER A 19 5.94 26.20 -13.72
N SER A 20 5.58 26.59 -12.48
CA SER A 20 5.10 27.93 -12.07
C SER A 20 3.60 28.12 -12.33
N ASP A 21 2.77 28.60 -11.41
CA ASP A 21 2.93 29.78 -10.55
C ASP A 21 2.33 29.63 -9.14
N LYS A 22 2.77 30.53 -8.26
CA LYS A 22 2.34 30.64 -6.86
C LYS A 22 1.06 31.49 -6.77
N ASP A 23 -0.02 30.87 -6.33
CA ASP A 23 -1.23 31.58 -5.91
C ASP A 23 -1.45 31.31 -4.42
N GLU A 24 -1.25 32.36 -3.61
CA GLU A 24 -1.63 32.37 -2.20
C GLU A 24 -3.15 32.50 -2.13
N ASP A 25 -3.84 31.38 -1.91
CA ASP A 25 -5.10 31.25 -1.16
C ASP A 25 -5.53 29.78 -1.17
N GLY A 26 -5.24 29.10 -0.06
CA GLY A 26 -5.31 27.65 0.04
C GLY A 26 -6.72 27.07 -0.08
N ILE A 27 -6.89 26.16 -1.03
CA ILE A 27 -7.27 24.75 -0.80
C ILE A 27 -6.60 23.96 -1.92
N TYR A 28 -5.46 23.36 -1.62
CA TYR A 28 -4.86 22.36 -2.48
C TYR A 28 -5.76 21.12 -2.39
N LEU A 29 -6.68 20.95 -3.35
CA LEU A 29 -7.28 19.64 -3.66
C LEU A 29 -6.17 18.76 -4.27
N GLY A 30 -5.15 18.49 -3.46
CA GLY A 30 -4.12 17.53 -3.80
C GLY A 30 -4.81 16.20 -4.01
N ASP A 31 -4.46 15.53 -5.10
CA ASP A 31 -4.86 14.16 -5.39
C ASP A 31 -4.93 13.39 -4.07
N SER A 32 -6.12 12.94 -3.68
CA SER A 32 -6.34 12.33 -2.36
C SER A 32 -5.44 11.09 -2.14
N ASN A 33 -4.81 10.61 -3.21
CA ASN A 33 -3.79 9.59 -3.22
C ASN A 33 -2.44 10.04 -2.64
N ALA A 34 -2.03 11.31 -2.77
CA ALA A 34 -0.74 11.81 -2.27
C ALA A 34 -0.73 12.01 -0.73
N THR A 35 -1.88 12.35 -0.15
CA THR A 35 -2.06 12.55 1.30
C THR A 35 -2.25 11.21 2.04
N MET A 36 -2.83 10.21 1.37
CA MET A 36 -3.05 8.85 1.89
C MET A 36 -1.87 7.91 1.60
N ASN A 37 -1.24 8.03 0.42
CA ASN A 37 -0.10 7.21 -0.01
C ASN A 37 1.16 8.07 -0.13
N LYS A 38 1.62 8.69 0.98
CA LYS A 38 3.02 9.15 1.00
C LYS A 38 3.89 7.90 0.82
N PRO A 39 4.67 7.77 -0.27
CA PRO A 39 5.63 6.68 -0.37
C PRO A 39 6.57 6.85 0.80
N VAL A 40 6.50 5.93 1.75
CA VAL A 40 7.40 5.99 2.89
C VAL A 40 8.75 5.62 2.33
N LYS A 41 9.56 6.62 2.03
CA LYS A 41 11.01 6.42 1.92
C LYS A 41 11.41 5.84 3.28
N ASN A 42 11.62 4.53 3.32
CA ASN A 42 11.99 3.76 4.51
C ASN A 42 10.90 3.70 5.60
N GLY A 43 9.66 3.38 5.24
CA GLY A 43 8.64 3.12 6.25
C GLY A 43 9.03 1.98 7.17
N GLU A 44 8.97 2.22 8.47
CA GLU A 44 9.14 1.19 9.49
C GLU A 44 8.00 0.18 9.30
N ILE A 45 8.32 -0.92 8.61
CA ILE A 45 7.40 -2.03 8.42
C ILE A 45 7.59 -2.96 9.62
N THR A 46 6.57 -3.02 10.47
CA THR A 46 6.58 -3.95 11.60
C THR A 46 5.91 -5.24 11.19
N SER A 47 6.62 -6.36 11.35
CA SER A 47 6.05 -7.69 11.14
C SER A 47 5.20 -8.13 12.33
N GLY A 48 4.21 -8.98 12.06
CA GLY A 48 3.35 -9.56 13.07
C GLY A 48 2.56 -10.75 12.56
N THR A 49 1.68 -11.25 13.41
CA THR A 49 0.82 -12.42 13.13
C THR A 49 -0.65 -12.06 13.32
N SER A 50 -1.49 -12.61 12.46
CA SER A 50 -2.94 -12.50 12.60
C SER A 50 -3.45 -13.37 13.76
N THR A 51 -4.70 -13.16 14.15
CA THR A 51 -5.36 -14.00 15.17
C THR A 51 -5.40 -15.48 14.79
N ARG A 52 -5.36 -15.81 13.49
CA ARG A 52 -5.36 -17.17 12.94
C ARG A 52 -3.96 -17.65 12.51
N GLY A 53 -2.89 -16.99 12.95
CA GLY A 53 -1.50 -17.39 12.65
C GLY A 53 -0.96 -16.96 11.28
N GLY A 54 -1.80 -16.41 10.39
CA GLY A 54 -1.35 -15.86 9.10
C GLY A 54 -0.36 -14.67 9.25
N LYS A 55 0.58 -14.55 8.30
CA LYS A 55 1.57 -13.46 8.23
C LYS A 55 0.89 -12.10 8.06
N LYS A 56 1.34 -11.10 8.81
CA LYS A 56 0.80 -9.74 8.82
C LYS A 56 1.93 -8.72 8.93
N ILE A 57 1.73 -7.54 8.36
CA ILE A 57 2.61 -6.39 8.54
C ILE A 57 1.80 -5.14 8.88
N TYR A 58 2.47 -4.15 9.45
CA TYR A 58 1.92 -2.85 9.79
C TYR A 58 2.76 -1.76 9.14
N MET A 59 2.12 -0.82 8.45
CA MET A 59 2.76 0.31 7.76
C MET A 59 1.77 1.47 7.65
N ASN A 60 2.19 2.69 7.97
CA ASN A 60 1.36 3.91 7.88
C ASN A 60 0.00 3.78 8.60
N ASP A 61 -0.01 3.25 9.82
CA ASP A 61 -1.24 3.03 10.60
C ASP A 61 -2.27 2.11 9.94
N PHE A 62 -1.86 1.37 8.91
CA PHE A 62 -2.64 0.31 8.27
C PHE A 62 -2.02 -1.05 8.58
N GLY A 63 -2.89 -2.04 8.78
CA GLY A 63 -2.50 -3.44 8.83
C GLY A 63 -2.69 -4.09 7.46
N TYR A 64 -1.74 -4.96 7.08
CA TYR A 64 -1.80 -5.73 5.84
C TYR A 64 -1.59 -7.21 6.10
N LEU A 65 -2.37 -8.05 5.45
CA LEU A 65 -2.26 -9.50 5.49
C LEU A 65 -1.51 -9.99 4.27
N PHE A 66 -0.76 -11.08 4.43
CA PHE A 66 -0.10 -11.73 3.31
C PHE A 66 -1.11 -12.10 2.21
N LEU A 67 -0.77 -11.74 0.97
CA LEU A 67 -1.56 -12.04 -0.21
C LEU A 67 -0.88 -13.13 -1.03
N ASN A 68 0.31 -12.85 -1.53
CA ASN A 68 1.06 -13.73 -2.40
C ASN A 68 2.55 -13.37 -2.39
N GLU A 69 3.35 -14.23 -3.00
CA GLU A 69 4.79 -14.04 -3.13
C GLU A 69 5.16 -14.17 -4.61
N ILE A 70 5.86 -13.16 -5.12
CA ILE A 70 6.33 -13.08 -6.51
C ILE A 70 7.87 -13.24 -6.49
N LYS A 71 8.52 -13.32 -7.67
CA LYS A 71 9.98 -13.50 -7.79
C LYS A 71 10.78 -12.59 -6.85
N ASN A 72 10.52 -11.27 -6.89
CA ASN A 72 11.33 -10.28 -6.17
C ASN A 72 10.57 -9.53 -5.06
N ALA A 73 9.28 -9.82 -4.86
CA ALA A 73 8.43 -9.07 -3.95
C ALA A 73 7.40 -9.95 -3.25
N VAL A 74 6.95 -9.50 -2.08
CA VAL A 74 5.84 -10.08 -1.33
C VAL A 74 4.67 -9.11 -1.39
N GLY A 75 3.51 -9.58 -1.80
CA GLY A 75 2.28 -8.82 -1.83
C GLY A 75 1.53 -8.91 -0.50
N TRP A 76 1.04 -7.77 -0.04
CA TRP A 76 0.30 -7.61 1.19
C TRP A 76 -0.97 -6.81 0.94
N ARG A 77 -2.12 -7.42 1.17
CA ARG A 77 -3.42 -6.77 1.01
C ARG A 77 -3.85 -6.10 2.31
N CYS A 78 -4.63 -5.02 2.23
CA CYS A 78 -5.20 -4.40 3.42
C CYS A 78 -5.98 -5.42 4.27
N ALA A 79 -5.84 -5.32 5.60
CA ALA A 79 -6.55 -6.17 6.55
C ALA A 79 -8.05 -5.82 6.64
N ARG A 80 -8.45 -4.59 6.30
CA ARG A 80 -9.84 -4.11 6.36
C ARG A 80 -10.67 -4.51 5.14
N ARG A 81 -10.74 -5.82 4.86
CA ARG A 81 -11.60 -6.36 3.78
C ARG A 81 -13.10 -6.22 4.09
N ASP A 82 -13.45 -6.15 5.36
CA ASP A 82 -14.78 -5.80 5.85
C ASP A 82 -15.28 -4.45 5.30
N LEU A 83 -14.37 -3.54 4.95
CA LEU A 83 -14.67 -2.24 4.35
C LEU A 83 -14.48 -2.21 2.83
N ASN A 84 -14.50 -3.37 2.17
CA ASN A 84 -14.29 -3.53 0.72
C ASN A 84 -12.98 -2.90 0.20
N CYS A 85 -11.96 -2.79 1.06
CA CYS A 85 -10.68 -2.20 0.70
C CYS A 85 -9.87 -3.13 -0.21
N LYS A 86 -9.41 -2.59 -1.35
CA LYS A 86 -8.62 -3.31 -2.37
C LYS A 86 -7.16 -2.86 -2.44
N ALA A 87 -6.72 -2.02 -1.51
CA ALA A 87 -5.33 -1.56 -1.42
C ALA A 87 -4.39 -2.74 -1.17
N VAL A 88 -3.30 -2.80 -1.96
CA VAL A 88 -2.23 -3.80 -1.84
C VAL A 88 -0.89 -3.08 -1.91
N ILE A 89 0.02 -3.48 -1.04
CA ILE A 89 1.43 -3.07 -1.07
C ILE A 89 2.32 -4.24 -1.40
N TYR A 90 3.47 -3.92 -1.98
CA TYR A 90 4.52 -4.88 -2.26
C TYR A 90 5.77 -4.50 -1.47
N THR A 91 6.39 -5.47 -0.83
CA THR A 91 7.70 -5.32 -0.18
C THR A 91 8.74 -6.15 -0.92
N LEU A 92 9.98 -5.67 -1.00
CA LEU A 92 11.09 -6.42 -1.57
C LEU A 92 11.39 -7.65 -0.71
N LYS A 93 11.60 -8.81 -1.35
CA LYS A 93 11.90 -10.06 -0.64
C LYS A 93 13.18 -9.98 0.20
N ASN A 94 14.22 -9.40 -0.40
CA ASN A 94 15.57 -9.44 0.16
C ASN A 94 15.73 -8.47 1.33
N THR A 95 15.13 -7.28 1.22
CA THR A 95 15.31 -6.20 2.19
C THR A 95 14.08 -6.00 3.09
N GLN A 96 12.95 -6.64 2.77
CA GLN A 96 11.64 -6.40 3.40
C GLN A 96 11.18 -4.94 3.37
N GLN A 97 11.83 -4.10 2.56
CA GLN A 97 11.47 -2.70 2.40
C GLN A 97 10.27 -2.54 1.48
N PHE A 98 9.54 -1.45 1.65
CA PHE A 98 8.48 -1.06 0.74
C PHE A 98 9.00 -0.94 -0.69
N SER A 99 8.25 -1.50 -1.65
CA SER A 99 8.54 -1.41 -3.09
C SER A 99 7.55 -0.48 -3.79
N HIS A 100 6.27 -0.85 -3.83
CA HIS A 100 5.24 -0.09 -4.54
C HIS A 100 3.82 -0.48 -4.09
N TRP A 101 2.83 0.29 -4.52
CA TRP A 101 1.40 0.03 -4.36
C TRP A 101 0.81 -0.63 -5.62
N ASN A 102 -0.33 -1.31 -5.51
CA ASN A 102 -1.10 -1.79 -6.68
C ASN A 102 -1.90 -0.69 -7.41
N GLY A 103 -1.66 0.58 -7.12
CA GLY A 103 -2.41 1.72 -7.66
C GLY A 103 -3.82 1.89 -7.08
N GLN A 104 -4.26 1.05 -6.14
CA GLN A 104 -5.53 1.19 -5.44
C GLN A 104 -5.34 1.89 -4.11
N VAL A 105 -6.25 2.81 -3.80
CA VAL A 105 -6.24 3.56 -2.53
C VAL A 105 -7.11 2.91 -1.48
N HIS A 106 -6.82 3.21 -0.22
CA HIS A 106 -7.66 2.77 0.89
C HIS A 106 -9.03 3.42 0.79
N SER A 107 -10.09 2.61 0.78
CA SER A 107 -11.49 3.05 0.82
C SER A 107 -11.97 3.44 2.22
N HIS A 108 -11.05 3.54 3.18
CA HIS A 108 -11.33 3.80 4.58
C HIS A 108 -10.23 4.65 5.21
N LEU A 109 -10.57 5.32 6.30
CA LEU A 109 -9.61 6.11 7.06
C LEU A 109 -8.57 5.24 7.77
N ARG A 110 -7.44 5.87 8.10
CA ARG A 110 -6.44 5.30 9.00
C ARG A 110 -7.05 5.08 10.37
N ASP A 111 -6.82 3.91 10.95
CA ASP A 111 -7.26 3.56 12.30
C ASP A 111 -6.04 3.19 13.14
N ALA A 112 -5.30 4.23 13.54
CA ALA A 112 -4.04 4.08 14.27
C ALA A 112 -4.23 3.34 15.60
N GLY A 113 -5.35 3.57 16.29
CA GLY A 113 -5.67 2.89 17.54
C GLY A 113 -5.82 1.38 17.36
N TYR A 114 -6.61 0.96 16.37
CA TYR A 114 -6.77 -0.46 16.07
C TYR A 114 -5.49 -1.11 15.55
N THR A 115 -4.77 -0.44 14.66
CA THR A 115 -3.52 -0.95 14.08
C THR A 115 -2.46 -1.14 15.17
N ARG A 116 -2.23 -0.11 16.01
CA ARG A 116 -1.25 -0.18 17.11
C ARG A 116 -1.61 -1.23 18.15
N LYS A 117 -2.90 -1.35 18.53
CA LYS A 117 -3.36 -2.42 19.42
C LYS A 117 -3.02 -3.79 18.85
N ASN A 118 -3.29 -4.03 17.57
CA ASN A 118 -3.01 -5.32 16.94
C ASN A 118 -1.51 -5.59 16.78
N GLU A 119 -0.71 -4.56 16.52
CA GLU A 119 0.75 -4.67 16.49
C GLU A 119 1.28 -5.13 17.86
N ILE A 120 0.87 -4.48 18.94
CA ILE A 120 1.24 -4.85 20.31
C ILE A 120 0.80 -6.28 20.62
N LEU A 121 -0.45 -6.64 20.31
CA LEU A 121 -0.96 -8.00 20.52
C LEU A 121 -0.15 -9.05 19.75
N SER A 122 0.29 -8.73 18.53
CA SER A 122 1.11 -9.65 17.74
C SER A 122 2.50 -9.88 18.36
N LYS A 123 3.11 -8.83 18.92
CA LYS A 123 4.40 -8.90 19.63
C LYS A 123 4.31 -9.67 20.95
N ILE A 124 3.18 -9.59 21.66
CA ILE A 124 2.97 -10.36 22.90
C ILE A 124 2.80 -11.84 22.57
N LYS A 125 1.95 -12.18 21.58
CA LYS A 125 1.71 -13.58 21.20
C LYS A 125 2.97 -14.29 20.73
N SER A 126 3.87 -13.62 20.01
CA SER A 126 5.13 -14.22 19.57
C SER A 126 6.12 -14.51 20.69
N ARG A 127 5.92 -13.97 21.90
CA ARG A 127 6.81 -14.19 23.06
C ARG A 127 6.36 -15.33 23.98
N VAL A 128 5.10 -15.74 23.87
CA VAL A 128 4.47 -16.74 24.77
C VAL A 128 4.51 -18.15 24.16
N VAL A 129 4.89 -18.27 22.88
CA VAL A 129 5.02 -19.53 22.13
C VAL A 129 6.46 -19.99 22.16
#